data_AF-A0AAI8VMB3-F1
#
_entry.id   AF-A0AAI8VMB3-F1
#
_cell.length_a   1.000
_cell.length_b   1.000
_cell.length_c   1.000
_cell.angle_alpha   90.00
_cell.angle_beta   90.00
_cell.angle_gamma   90.00
#
_symmetry.space_group_name_H-M   'P 1'
#
loop_
_entity.id
_entity.type
_entity.pdbx_description
1 polymer ?
#
loop_
_entity_poly.entity_id
_entity_poly.type
_entity_poly.pdbx_seq_one_letter_code
_entity_poly.pdbx_strand_id
1 'polypeptide(L)'
;MGTGLGTLCTSPRAEGEQANARDDDDDDGGNGEPGCSVEGGYSRDAGGYGPLHQSQPRSPRHVPLRQVPMSHTKMETDTATRRRRSKFFHQDDAVMALGGSGDGRNSTTFIMPGERSLGMSLPRTSCSRVATLASRSISGSRWYSAPAGGIPAAKKKYIPASGTYPKGFKVSGTWVGVKPSNKSKPDLALIASDTPCSAAAVFTKIKYHAAPVTFSRRLLQDQKNSGFRCVIINSGCANAATGQGALEDAREMSKAADRCLDAENATVVMSTGVIGQRLPIKKILDKVPEAHEALGDSHKHWMACATAICTTDTFPKVVSKTFKLPSSPDIQYRIAGMTKGAGMIHPNMATLLGVISTDASVSSSVIPEALKYAVDRSFNSITIDGDTSTNDTIALLANGAAGGKELSSTDTVDYQVFLEVLTETATDLAKLVVRDGEGATKFVTIRVEEAPTDEAARLVASVIARSPLVKTALYGRDANWGRIYAAIGTALTTNQREPAVDNYADVEPEKTNISFIPADGSPELKVFVDGEPGNVDEARCAEVLAHEDIEVLVRLGAPQNKKTMYWTCDYSHEYITINADYRS
;
A
#
# COMPACT_ATOMS: atom_id res chain seq x y z
N MET A 1 49.68 -50.17 22.32
CA MET A 1 49.27 -50.66 21.00
C MET A 1 48.40 -49.57 20.38
N GLY A 2 48.74 -48.90 19.27
CA GLY A 2 50.03 -48.81 18.58
C GLY A 2 49.92 -47.96 17.30
N THR A 3 50.79 -46.93 17.17
CA THR A 3 51.27 -46.23 15.94
C THR A 3 50.28 -45.76 14.85
N GLY A 4 50.35 -44.55 14.27
CA GLY A 4 51.24 -43.39 14.49
C GLY A 4 51.84 -42.79 13.19
N LEU A 5 52.10 -41.46 13.17
CA LEU A 5 52.79 -40.68 12.10
C LEU A 5 51.95 -40.49 10.80
N GLY A 6 52.18 -39.53 9.88
CA GLY A 6 53.31 -38.57 9.64
C GLY A 6 53.91 -38.82 8.22
N THR A 7 54.41 -37.87 7.40
CA THR A 7 54.78 -36.43 7.55
C THR A 7 54.84 -35.75 6.14
N LEU A 8 55.33 -34.49 6.03
CA LEU A 8 55.40 -33.57 4.87
C LEU A 8 56.20 -34.01 3.60
N CYS A 9 56.16 -33.12 2.58
CA CYS A 9 57.11 -32.84 1.47
C CYS A 9 56.71 -33.35 0.06
N THR A 10 57.03 -32.70 -1.07
CA THR A 10 57.88 -31.49 -1.32
C THR A 10 57.43 -30.70 -2.58
N SER A 11 57.88 -29.45 -2.73
CA SER A 11 57.93 -28.70 -4.00
C SER A 11 59.33 -28.83 -4.64
N PRO A 12 59.53 -28.40 -5.91
CA PRO A 12 60.54 -27.36 -6.10
C PRO A 12 60.12 -26.19 -7.04
N ARG A 13 60.92 -25.12 -6.99
CA ARG A 13 60.86 -23.87 -7.79
C ARG A 13 61.68 -23.97 -9.10
N ALA A 14 61.47 -23.02 -10.00
CA ALA A 14 62.47 -22.12 -10.61
C ALA A 14 61.75 -21.12 -11.56
N GLU A 15 62.19 -19.89 -11.89
CA GLU A 15 63.04 -18.84 -11.26
C GLU A 15 62.75 -17.51 -12.01
N GLY A 16 62.85 -16.31 -11.42
CA GLY A 16 64.05 -15.43 -11.43
C GLY A 16 63.86 -14.28 -12.46
N GLU A 17 64.37 -13.03 -12.35
CA GLU A 17 65.13 -12.23 -11.36
C GLU A 17 64.74 -10.73 -11.55
N GLN A 18 64.77 -9.81 -10.56
CA GLN A 18 65.88 -8.96 -10.05
C GLN A 18 66.69 -8.21 -11.14
N ALA A 19 67.24 -6.99 -10.95
CA ALA A 19 67.38 -6.07 -9.79
C ALA A 19 67.10 -4.59 -10.27
N ASN A 20 67.45 -3.46 -9.63
CA ASN A 20 68.44 -3.13 -8.59
C ASN A 20 68.06 -1.79 -7.86
N ALA A 21 68.89 -1.32 -6.91
CA ALA A 21 68.62 -0.14 -6.06
C ALA A 21 69.79 0.87 -6.01
N ARG A 22 69.66 1.91 -5.16
CA ARG A 22 70.64 2.95 -4.73
C ARG A 22 70.76 4.21 -5.58
N ASP A 23 71.15 5.38 -5.05
CA ASP A 23 71.12 6.00 -3.69
C ASP A 23 71.38 7.54 -3.86
N ASP A 24 71.46 8.29 -2.75
CA ASP A 24 72.20 9.57 -2.54
C ASP A 24 71.61 10.97 -2.92
N ASP A 25 71.69 11.86 -1.91
CA ASP A 25 72.07 13.29 -1.84
C ASP A 25 71.16 14.50 -2.25
N ASP A 26 70.72 15.21 -1.19
CA ASP A 26 70.99 16.63 -0.83
C ASP A 26 70.33 17.90 -1.47
N ASP A 27 69.48 18.53 -0.64
CA ASP A 27 69.62 19.87 0.00
C ASP A 27 68.93 21.18 -0.52
N ASP A 28 68.59 21.99 0.50
CA ASP A 28 68.40 23.46 0.62
C ASP A 28 67.27 24.26 -0.08
N GLY A 29 66.93 25.42 0.51
CA GLY A 29 66.31 26.58 -0.16
C GLY A 29 64.87 26.93 0.24
N GLY A 30 64.66 28.07 0.93
CA GLY A 30 63.32 28.59 1.26
C GLY A 30 63.18 30.12 1.30
N ASN A 31 61.96 30.60 1.57
CA ASN A 31 61.49 32.00 1.73
C ASN A 31 61.43 32.89 0.45
N GLY A 32 60.41 33.77 0.35
CA GLY A 32 60.35 34.81 -0.70
C GLY A 32 58.99 35.45 -1.05
N GLU A 33 58.36 36.18 -0.12
CA GLU A 33 57.33 37.22 -0.42
C GLU A 33 58.01 38.63 -0.56
N PRO A 34 57.33 39.74 -0.93
CA PRO A 34 56.22 39.96 -1.87
C PRO A 34 56.42 41.23 -2.78
N GLY A 35 55.41 41.64 -3.57
CA GLY A 35 55.33 42.98 -4.22
C GLY A 35 54.35 43.00 -5.42
N CYS A 36 53.33 43.88 -5.53
CA CYS A 36 53.30 45.36 -5.66
C CYS A 36 53.65 45.88 -7.08
N SER A 37 53.02 46.91 -7.68
CA SER A 37 51.66 47.53 -7.59
C SER A 37 51.58 48.77 -8.51
N VAL A 38 50.37 49.25 -8.88
CA VAL A 38 50.04 50.69 -9.18
C VAL A 38 50.72 51.30 -10.47
N GLU A 39 50.26 52.35 -11.19
CA GLU A 39 49.08 53.27 -11.28
C GLU A 39 48.71 53.45 -12.80
N GLY A 40 47.58 54.01 -13.29
CA GLY A 40 47.11 55.42 -13.22
C GLY A 40 47.38 56.19 -14.55
N GLY A 41 46.51 56.99 -15.17
CA GLY A 41 45.09 57.34 -14.94
C GLY A 41 44.60 58.48 -15.89
N TYR A 42 43.38 59.02 -15.64
CA TYR A 42 42.76 60.26 -16.20
C TYR A 42 42.36 60.32 -17.70
N SER A 43 41.31 61.06 -18.15
CA SER A 43 40.08 61.60 -17.50
C SER A 43 39.13 62.29 -18.52
N ARG A 44 37.80 62.24 -18.32
CA ARG A 44 36.86 63.41 -18.18
C ARG A 44 35.35 63.07 -18.30
N ASP A 45 34.59 63.50 -17.27
CA ASP A 45 33.27 64.20 -17.24
C ASP A 45 32.06 63.72 -18.11
N ALA A 46 30.79 63.79 -17.68
CA ALA A 46 30.17 64.45 -16.52
C ALA A 46 28.83 63.83 -16.05
N GLY A 47 28.50 63.96 -14.75
CA GLY A 47 27.13 63.96 -14.18
C GLY A 47 26.45 62.59 -13.92
N GLY A 48 25.78 62.35 -12.78
CA GLY A 48 25.68 63.16 -11.56
C GLY A 48 24.88 62.49 -10.42
N TYR A 49 25.30 62.72 -9.16
CA TYR A 49 24.62 62.51 -7.87
C TYR A 49 23.73 61.26 -7.63
N GLY A 50 24.22 60.35 -6.77
CA GLY A 50 23.41 59.39 -5.98
C GLY A 50 23.02 59.95 -4.60
N PRO A 51 22.97 59.17 -3.48
CA PRO A 51 23.44 57.78 -3.33
C PRO A 51 22.50 56.82 -2.57
N LEU A 52 22.98 55.57 -2.37
CA LEU A 52 22.49 54.57 -1.40
C LEU A 52 22.89 54.96 0.04
N HIS A 53 22.13 54.55 1.07
CA HIS A 53 22.50 53.40 1.93
C HIS A 53 21.48 53.05 3.04
N GLN A 54 21.72 51.90 3.69
CA GLN A 54 20.94 51.31 4.79
C GLN A 54 21.18 52.00 6.14
N SER A 55 20.17 51.98 7.04
CA SER A 55 20.33 51.64 8.48
C SER A 55 18.98 51.62 9.22
N GLN A 56 18.88 50.85 10.32
CA GLN A 56 17.82 50.99 11.35
C GLN A 56 18.42 51.71 12.58
N PRO A 57 17.63 52.41 13.43
CA PRO A 57 17.01 51.72 14.58
C PRO A 57 15.67 52.27 15.13
N ARG A 58 14.87 51.36 15.73
CA ARG A 58 13.92 51.53 16.87
C ARG A 58 12.82 52.63 16.88
N SER A 59 11.56 52.18 16.78
CA SER A 59 10.34 52.51 17.60
C SER A 59 10.15 53.91 18.24
N PRO A 60 8.96 54.56 18.17
CA PRO A 60 7.84 54.16 19.08
C PRO A 60 6.35 54.50 18.68
N ARG A 61 5.40 53.84 19.38
CA ARG A 61 4.03 54.26 19.82
C ARG A 61 2.91 54.74 18.83
N HIS A 62 2.02 53.80 18.44
CA HIS A 62 0.61 53.63 18.91
C HIS A 62 -0.50 54.75 18.82
N VAL A 63 -1.74 54.32 18.44
CA VAL A 63 -3.10 54.91 18.66
C VAL A 63 -3.57 56.05 17.70
N PRO A 64 -4.86 56.13 17.24
CA PRO A 64 -5.90 55.12 16.92
C PRO A 64 -6.51 55.30 15.49
N LEU A 65 -7.56 54.52 15.13
CA LEU A 65 -8.54 54.88 14.09
C LEU A 65 -9.99 54.66 14.57
N ARG A 66 -10.97 55.26 13.86
CA ARG A 66 -12.30 55.63 14.40
C ARG A 66 -13.47 54.93 13.70
N GLN A 67 -14.61 54.80 14.40
CA GLN A 67 -15.85 54.17 13.94
C GLN A 67 -16.73 55.07 13.03
N VAL A 68 -17.58 54.42 12.23
CA VAL A 68 -18.91 54.89 11.79
C VAL A 68 -19.89 53.68 11.79
N PRO A 69 -21.23 53.87 11.85
CA PRO A 69 -22.07 52.96 12.64
C PRO A 69 -23.19 52.23 11.87
N MET A 70 -23.92 51.35 12.58
CA MET A 70 -25.29 50.92 12.23
C MET A 70 -26.25 51.17 13.41
N SER A 71 -27.53 51.40 13.10
CA SER A 71 -28.57 51.86 14.03
C SER A 71 -29.65 50.81 14.32
N HIS A 72 -30.41 51.01 15.41
CA HIS A 72 -31.36 50.02 15.96
C HIS A 72 -32.78 50.06 15.37
N THR A 73 -33.46 48.91 15.39
CA THR A 73 -34.90 48.76 15.75
C THR A 73 -35.16 47.29 16.13
N LYS A 74 -35.24 46.94 17.42
CA LYS A 74 -36.46 46.81 18.26
C LYS A 74 -37.47 45.73 17.84
N MET A 75 -37.58 44.66 18.64
CA MET A 75 -38.76 44.42 19.50
C MET A 75 -38.44 43.42 20.63
N GLU A 76 -39.35 43.27 21.60
CA GLU A 76 -39.15 42.59 22.90
C GLU A 76 -40.27 41.57 23.21
N THR A 77 -39.99 40.66 24.18
CA THR A 77 -40.94 39.88 25.02
C THR A 77 -41.97 38.93 24.34
N ASP A 78 -42.56 37.90 24.99
CA ASP A 78 -42.52 37.44 26.40
C ASP A 78 -42.69 35.88 26.55
N THR A 79 -42.55 35.38 27.79
CA THR A 79 -43.07 34.14 28.47
C THR A 79 -43.92 33.07 27.72
N ALA A 80 -43.92 31.76 28.04
CA ALA A 80 -43.26 30.90 29.07
C ALA A 80 -43.17 29.41 28.54
N THR A 81 -43.23 28.24 29.22
CA THR A 81 -43.67 27.78 30.58
C THR A 81 -42.98 26.49 31.10
N ARG A 82 -42.22 26.62 32.20
CA ARG A 82 -42.10 25.76 33.42
C ARG A 82 -42.22 24.20 33.36
N ARG A 83 -41.26 23.55 34.06
CA ARG A 83 -41.23 22.16 34.66
C ARG A 83 -40.91 20.97 33.72
N ARG A 84 -40.41 19.81 34.19
CA ARG A 84 -39.34 19.44 35.18
C ARG A 84 -39.23 17.89 35.25
N ARG A 85 -38.02 17.34 35.36
CA ARG A 85 -37.66 16.00 35.93
C ARG A 85 -38.12 14.70 35.24
N SER A 86 -37.18 14.05 34.54
CA SER A 86 -36.60 12.72 34.85
C SER A 86 -37.41 11.66 35.64
N LYS A 87 -37.48 10.42 35.11
CA LYS A 87 -36.77 9.24 35.67
C LYS A 87 -36.88 7.97 34.79
N PHE A 88 -36.04 6.99 35.14
CA PHE A 88 -35.98 5.56 34.81
C PHE A 88 -37.29 4.84 34.45
N PHE A 89 -37.16 3.75 33.68
CA PHE A 89 -38.00 2.55 33.80
C PHE A 89 -37.15 1.26 33.79
N HIS A 90 -37.67 0.21 34.41
CA HIS A 90 -37.09 -1.13 34.56
C HIS A 90 -38.24 -2.11 34.90
N GLN A 91 -38.08 -3.41 34.59
CA GLN A 91 -39.01 -4.51 34.92
C GLN A 91 -40.40 -4.48 34.23
N ASP A 92 -41.17 -5.57 34.08
CA ASP A 92 -40.90 -7.02 33.89
C ASP A 92 -42.21 -7.71 33.38
N ASP A 93 -42.34 -9.04 33.49
CA ASP A 93 -43.58 -9.85 33.47
C ASP A 93 -44.32 -10.12 32.15
N ALA A 94 -43.66 -10.92 31.30
CA ALA A 94 -43.94 -12.35 31.06
C ALA A 94 -45.39 -12.96 31.06
N VAL A 95 -45.48 -14.09 30.32
CA VAL A 95 -46.50 -15.18 30.37
C VAL A 95 -47.90 -14.92 29.77
N MET A 96 -48.12 -15.46 28.55
CA MET A 96 -49.02 -16.61 28.37
C MET A 96 -48.75 -17.34 27.05
N ALA A 97 -49.24 -18.58 26.93
CA ALA A 97 -49.01 -19.48 25.79
C ALA A 97 -50.34 -20.06 25.26
N LEU A 98 -50.24 -21.03 24.34
CA LEU A 98 -51.34 -21.63 23.53
C LEU A 98 -51.86 -20.66 22.44
N GLY A 99 -52.16 -21.09 21.22
CA GLY A 99 -51.98 -22.40 20.59
C GLY A 99 -52.89 -22.53 19.37
N GLY A 100 -52.37 -22.94 18.21
CA GLY A 100 -53.20 -23.04 16.99
C GLY A 100 -52.43 -23.50 15.76
N SER A 101 -52.78 -24.67 15.24
CA SER A 101 -52.34 -25.18 13.94
C SER A 101 -53.18 -24.57 12.80
N GLY A 102 -52.57 -24.35 11.63
CA GLY A 102 -53.26 -23.84 10.46
C GLY A 102 -52.43 -24.02 9.19
N ASP A 103 -52.77 -25.05 8.41
CA ASP A 103 -52.19 -25.27 7.07
C ASP A 103 -52.86 -24.32 6.05
N GLY A 104 -52.14 -23.84 5.04
CA GLY A 104 -52.63 -22.71 4.24
C GLY A 104 -51.76 -22.31 3.05
N ARG A 105 -51.69 -23.15 2.02
CA ARG A 105 -51.12 -22.74 0.72
C ARG A 105 -52.10 -21.83 -0.02
N ASN A 106 -51.61 -20.73 -0.59
CA ASN A 106 -52.12 -20.26 -1.89
C ASN A 106 -51.10 -19.37 -2.62
N SER A 107 -50.83 -19.69 -3.88
CA SER A 107 -49.92 -18.96 -4.76
C SER A 107 -50.72 -18.34 -5.90
N THR A 108 -50.89 -17.02 -5.90
CA THR A 108 -51.70 -16.32 -6.90
C THR A 108 -50.91 -16.08 -8.18
N THR A 109 -51.18 -16.85 -9.23
CA THR A 109 -50.61 -16.64 -10.57
C THR A 109 -51.41 -15.55 -11.32
N PHE A 110 -50.72 -14.52 -11.82
CA PHE A 110 -51.33 -13.53 -12.71
C PHE A 110 -51.49 -14.10 -14.13
N ILE A 111 -52.64 -13.83 -14.76
CA ILE A 111 -52.94 -14.22 -16.14
C ILE A 111 -53.01 -12.95 -17.00
N MET A 112 -52.40 -12.99 -18.19
CA MET A 112 -52.60 -12.00 -19.24
C MET A 112 -53.40 -12.64 -20.40
N PRO A 113 -54.39 -11.95 -20.99
CA PRO A 113 -55.09 -12.42 -22.17
C PRO A 113 -54.22 -12.29 -23.43
N GLY A 114 -54.50 -13.09 -24.46
CA GLY A 114 -53.80 -13.07 -25.74
C GLY A 114 -54.71 -12.75 -26.93
N GLU A 115 -54.11 -12.38 -28.05
CA GLU A 115 -54.80 -12.16 -29.34
C GLU A 115 -54.33 -13.13 -30.43
N ARG A 116 -54.95 -13.06 -31.62
CA ARG A 116 -55.08 -14.20 -32.53
C ARG A 116 -54.14 -14.21 -33.74
N SER A 117 -53.75 -15.43 -34.08
CA SER A 117 -53.30 -15.96 -35.36
C SER A 117 -53.46 -15.11 -36.63
N LEU A 118 -52.39 -15.06 -37.42
CA LEU A 118 -52.40 -15.36 -38.85
C LEU A 118 -51.23 -16.30 -39.14
N GLY A 119 -51.32 -17.14 -40.19
CA GLY A 119 -50.33 -18.19 -40.42
C GLY A 119 -50.14 -18.56 -41.89
N MET A 120 -48.93 -19.00 -42.21
CA MET A 120 -48.58 -19.73 -43.43
C MET A 120 -47.75 -20.96 -43.07
N SER A 121 -47.71 -21.95 -43.96
CA SER A 121 -47.29 -23.32 -43.62
C SER A 121 -46.21 -23.86 -44.56
N LEU A 122 -45.53 -24.89 -44.06
CA LEU A 122 -44.70 -25.92 -44.72
C LEU A 122 -43.17 -25.78 -44.55
N PRO A 123 -42.42 -26.91 -44.46
CA PRO A 123 -42.79 -28.23 -43.95
C PRO A 123 -41.89 -28.69 -42.78
N ARG A 124 -42.24 -29.80 -42.11
CA ARG A 124 -41.40 -30.40 -41.05
C ARG A 124 -40.45 -31.45 -41.64
N THR A 125 -39.17 -31.38 -41.27
CA THR A 125 -38.28 -32.56 -41.24
C THR A 125 -38.11 -33.02 -39.79
N SER A 126 -38.15 -34.33 -39.55
CA SER A 126 -38.11 -34.92 -38.21
C SER A 126 -36.70 -35.28 -37.77
N CYS A 127 -36.34 -34.98 -36.52
CA CYS A 127 -35.43 -35.84 -35.78
C CYS A 127 -35.77 -35.81 -34.28
N SER A 128 -36.06 -36.97 -33.71
CA SER A 128 -36.50 -37.12 -32.31
C SER A 128 -35.33 -37.48 -31.39
N ARG A 129 -34.93 -36.55 -30.52
CA ARG A 129 -34.13 -36.86 -29.32
C ARG A 129 -34.63 -36.07 -28.11
N VAL A 130 -35.51 -36.69 -27.33
CA VAL A 130 -35.84 -36.21 -25.98
C VAL A 130 -34.65 -36.54 -25.08
N ALA A 131 -33.79 -35.55 -24.83
CA ALA A 131 -32.71 -35.68 -23.85
C ALA A 131 -33.25 -35.33 -22.46
N THR A 132 -33.48 -36.33 -21.61
CA THR A 132 -33.97 -36.15 -20.24
C THR A 132 -32.91 -35.45 -19.38
N LEU A 133 -32.95 -34.11 -19.35
CA LEU A 133 -32.10 -33.31 -18.46
C LEU A 133 -32.53 -33.50 -17.00
N ALA A 134 -31.99 -34.54 -16.37
CA ALA A 134 -32.11 -34.75 -14.94
C ALA A 134 -31.45 -33.58 -14.20
N SER A 135 -32.28 -32.71 -13.61
CA SER A 135 -31.85 -31.52 -12.87
C SER A 135 -31.17 -31.90 -11.56
N ARG A 136 -29.89 -32.29 -11.64
CA ARG A 136 -29.03 -32.44 -10.46
C ARG A 136 -28.87 -31.07 -9.81
N SER A 137 -29.57 -30.87 -8.71
CA SER A 137 -29.34 -29.74 -7.80
C SER A 137 -27.93 -29.86 -7.23
N ILE A 138 -26.97 -29.15 -7.82
CA ILE A 138 -25.60 -29.06 -7.30
C ILE A 138 -25.62 -28.19 -6.05
N SER A 139 -26.02 -28.80 -4.93
CA SER A 139 -25.73 -28.32 -3.57
C SER A 139 -24.24 -28.55 -3.26
N GLY A 140 -23.39 -27.99 -4.11
CA GLY A 140 -21.97 -27.88 -3.91
C GLY A 140 -21.67 -26.47 -3.44
N SER A 141 -21.25 -26.32 -2.19
CA SER A 141 -20.47 -25.15 -1.80
C SER A 141 -19.19 -25.15 -2.64
N ARG A 142 -19.15 -24.33 -3.69
CA ARG A 142 -17.99 -24.18 -4.57
C ARG A 142 -16.85 -23.55 -3.78
N TRP A 143 -15.64 -24.09 -3.91
CA TRP A 143 -14.53 -23.82 -2.99
C TRP A 143 -13.38 -23.14 -3.71
N TYR A 144 -12.89 -22.09 -3.07
CA TYR A 144 -11.76 -21.27 -3.51
C TYR A 144 -10.56 -22.10 -4.02
N SER A 145 -10.19 -21.83 -5.28
CA SER A 145 -8.94 -22.27 -5.88
C SER A 145 -7.92 -21.15 -5.82
N ALA A 146 -6.94 -21.26 -4.92
CA ALA A 146 -5.68 -20.52 -5.08
C ALA A 146 -4.98 -20.98 -6.38
N PRO A 147 -4.09 -20.17 -6.99
CA PRO A 147 -3.33 -20.58 -8.17
C PRO A 147 -2.73 -21.97 -8.00
N ALA A 148 -3.22 -22.91 -8.82
CA ALA A 148 -2.93 -24.34 -8.69
C ALA A 148 -1.52 -24.72 -9.18
N GLY A 149 -0.90 -23.84 -9.96
CA GLY A 149 0.47 -23.99 -10.43
C GLY A 149 1.54 -23.65 -9.38
N GLY A 150 2.79 -23.87 -9.77
CA GLY A 150 3.94 -23.25 -9.13
C GLY A 150 4.09 -21.78 -9.54
N ILE A 151 5.05 -21.09 -8.92
CA ILE A 151 5.32 -19.67 -9.15
C ILE A 151 5.65 -19.40 -10.63
N PRO A 152 4.96 -18.48 -11.32
CA PRO A 152 5.18 -18.19 -12.74
C PRO A 152 6.62 -17.78 -13.01
N ALA A 153 7.21 -18.30 -14.10
CA ALA A 153 8.64 -18.10 -14.40
C ALA A 153 9.03 -16.63 -14.47
N ALA A 154 8.22 -15.79 -15.10
CA ALA A 154 8.44 -14.34 -15.20
C ALA A 154 8.39 -13.61 -13.84
N LYS A 155 7.67 -14.13 -12.84
CA LYS A 155 7.53 -13.49 -11.52
C LYS A 155 8.60 -13.95 -10.51
N LYS A 156 9.34 -15.04 -10.79
CA LYS A 156 10.43 -15.55 -9.91
C LYS A 156 11.51 -14.50 -9.59
N LYS A 157 11.77 -13.55 -10.51
CA LYS A 157 12.72 -12.44 -10.35
C LYS A 157 12.37 -11.47 -9.21
N TYR A 158 11.13 -11.49 -8.71
CA TYR A 158 10.68 -10.67 -7.58
C TYR A 158 10.82 -11.34 -6.20
N ILE A 159 11.31 -12.58 -6.16
CA ILE A 159 11.44 -13.34 -4.92
C ILE A 159 12.89 -13.25 -4.44
N PRO A 160 13.15 -12.67 -3.25
CA PRO A 160 14.51 -12.61 -2.73
C PRO A 160 15.05 -14.00 -2.42
N ALA A 161 16.26 -14.31 -2.89
CA ALA A 161 16.96 -15.55 -2.57
C ALA A 161 17.56 -15.55 -1.15
N SER A 162 17.78 -14.36 -0.59
CA SER A 162 18.30 -14.08 0.76
C SER A 162 17.81 -12.71 1.24
N GLY A 163 17.85 -12.46 2.55
CA GLY A 163 17.41 -11.19 3.14
C GLY A 163 18.06 -10.93 4.51
N THR A 164 17.94 -9.69 5.01
CA THR A 164 18.59 -9.21 6.24
C THR A 164 17.54 -8.69 7.24
N TYR A 165 17.23 -9.51 8.25
CA TYR A 165 16.03 -9.33 9.06
C TYR A 165 16.27 -8.60 10.40
N PRO A 166 15.31 -7.79 10.87
CA PRO A 166 15.35 -7.12 12.16
C PRO A 166 15.75 -8.04 13.33
N LYS A 167 16.73 -7.61 14.14
CA LYS A 167 17.08 -8.28 15.40
C LYS A 167 15.85 -8.43 16.30
N GLY A 168 15.79 -9.52 17.05
CA GLY A 168 14.72 -9.78 18.01
C GLY A 168 13.33 -10.02 17.40
N PHE A 169 13.17 -10.04 16.08
CA PHE A 169 11.96 -10.52 15.42
C PHE A 169 12.11 -11.96 14.96
N LYS A 170 11.12 -12.79 15.28
CA LYS A 170 10.96 -14.15 14.76
C LYS A 170 9.62 -14.27 14.06
N VAL A 171 9.53 -15.12 13.05
CA VAL A 171 8.34 -15.30 12.24
C VAL A 171 8.07 -16.78 11.95
N SER A 172 6.82 -17.13 11.65
CA SER A 172 6.45 -18.47 11.20
C SER A 172 5.31 -18.43 10.17
N GLY A 173 5.22 -19.47 9.36
CA GLY A 173 4.12 -19.73 8.43
C GLY A 173 3.67 -21.17 8.57
N THR A 174 2.47 -21.38 9.12
CA THR A 174 1.95 -22.67 9.55
C THR A 174 0.71 -23.06 8.73
N TRP A 175 0.55 -24.34 8.43
CA TRP A 175 -0.66 -24.86 7.79
C TRP A 175 -1.70 -25.25 8.84
N VAL A 176 -2.87 -24.64 8.73
CA VAL A 176 -4.03 -24.82 9.61
C VAL A 176 -5.23 -25.38 8.85
N GLY A 177 -5.26 -25.20 7.52
CA GLY A 177 -6.38 -25.61 6.69
C GLY A 177 -7.60 -24.72 6.90
N VAL A 178 -7.37 -23.40 6.98
CA VAL A 178 -8.43 -22.39 6.91
C VAL A 178 -9.07 -22.42 5.52
N LYS A 179 -8.24 -22.60 4.48
CA LYS A 179 -8.66 -22.85 3.08
C LYS A 179 -9.02 -24.35 2.93
N PRO A 180 -10.28 -24.76 2.65
CA PRO A 180 -10.66 -26.18 2.64
C PRO A 180 -9.96 -27.03 1.57
N SER A 181 -9.64 -26.42 0.43
CA SER A 181 -8.87 -26.99 -0.69
C SER A 181 -7.38 -27.17 -0.37
N ASN A 182 -6.83 -26.38 0.56
CA ASN A 182 -5.40 -26.35 0.89
C ASN A 182 -4.97 -27.53 1.77
N LYS A 183 -3.98 -28.30 1.32
CA LYS A 183 -3.46 -29.50 2.02
C LYS A 183 -2.01 -29.37 2.51
N SER A 184 -1.32 -28.26 2.23
CA SER A 184 0.12 -28.15 2.50
C SER A 184 0.73 -26.75 2.48
N LYS A 185 0.17 -25.77 1.74
CA LYS A 185 0.64 -24.37 1.79
C LYS A 185 0.26 -23.80 3.17
N PRO A 186 1.10 -22.98 3.84
CA PRO A 186 0.69 -22.36 5.09
C PRO A 186 -0.50 -21.41 4.90
N ASP A 187 -1.32 -21.23 5.92
CA ASP A 187 -2.47 -20.30 5.94
C ASP A 187 -2.71 -19.60 7.29
N LEU A 188 -1.76 -19.73 8.23
CA LEU A 188 -1.60 -18.89 9.43
C LEU A 188 -0.15 -18.37 9.49
N ALA A 189 0.03 -17.06 9.62
CA ALA A 189 1.29 -16.38 9.89
C ALA A 189 1.34 -15.88 11.33
N LEU A 190 2.53 -15.93 11.92
CA LEU A 190 2.85 -15.31 13.20
C LEU A 190 4.14 -14.48 13.02
N ILE A 191 4.10 -13.21 13.41
CA ILE A 191 5.26 -12.32 13.50
C ILE A 191 5.38 -11.93 14.97
N ALA A 192 6.46 -12.30 15.64
CA ALA A 192 6.66 -12.08 17.07
C ALA A 192 7.96 -11.33 17.35
N SER A 193 7.95 -10.51 18.41
CA SER A 193 9.13 -9.80 18.91
C SER A 193 9.52 -10.31 20.29
N ASP A 194 10.82 -10.54 20.49
CA ASP A 194 11.42 -10.91 21.77
C ASP A 194 11.27 -9.80 22.81
N THR A 195 11.25 -8.54 22.38
CA THR A 195 11.01 -7.35 23.22
C THR A 195 9.66 -6.68 22.90
N PRO A 196 9.04 -5.98 23.87
CA PRO A 196 7.91 -5.10 23.61
C PRO A 196 8.27 -4.03 22.56
N CYS A 197 7.31 -3.75 21.68
CA CYS A 197 7.43 -2.83 20.56
C CYS A 197 6.58 -1.58 20.77
N SER A 198 7.03 -0.48 20.18
CA SER A 198 6.09 0.50 19.64
C SER A 198 5.46 -0.08 18.38
N ALA A 199 4.15 0.07 18.20
CA ALA A 199 3.46 -0.40 17.01
C ALA A 199 2.38 0.57 16.55
N ALA A 200 2.27 0.76 15.24
CA ALA A 200 1.16 1.47 14.61
C ALA A 200 0.54 0.61 13.51
N ALA A 201 -0.72 0.89 13.18
CA ALA A 201 -1.32 0.38 11.95
C ALA A 201 -2.26 1.40 11.32
N VAL A 202 -2.31 1.40 9.99
CA VAL A 202 -3.31 2.09 9.18
C VAL A 202 -4.31 1.07 8.64
N PHE A 203 -5.57 1.48 8.50
CA PHE A 203 -6.68 0.57 8.26
C PHE A 203 -7.65 1.11 7.21
N THR A 204 -8.31 0.23 6.46
CA THR A 204 -9.36 0.60 5.49
C THR A 204 -10.41 1.54 6.08
N LYS A 205 -10.78 2.56 5.29
CA LYS A 205 -11.86 3.52 5.60
C LYS A 205 -13.26 3.00 5.28
N ILE A 206 -13.41 1.84 4.63
CA ILE A 206 -14.72 1.42 4.12
C ILE A 206 -15.74 1.25 5.26
N LYS A 207 -17.00 1.61 5.00
CA LYS A 207 -18.09 1.48 6.00
C LYS A 207 -18.33 0.03 6.43
N TYR A 208 -18.04 -0.93 5.57
CA TYR A 208 -18.22 -2.37 5.80
C TYR A 208 -16.94 -3.10 6.24
N HIS A 209 -16.07 -2.42 6.99
CA HIS A 209 -14.81 -3.00 7.44
C HIS A 209 -14.99 -4.20 8.40
N ALA A 210 -14.04 -5.12 8.36
CA ALA A 210 -14.12 -6.43 9.00
C ALA A 210 -13.80 -6.38 10.51
N ALA A 211 -14.21 -7.42 11.23
CA ALA A 211 -13.97 -7.56 12.66
C ALA A 211 -12.50 -7.43 13.11
N PRO A 212 -11.48 -8.04 12.44
CA PRO A 212 -10.08 -7.83 12.81
C PRO A 212 -9.64 -6.36 12.68
N VAL A 213 -10.16 -5.62 11.70
CA VAL A 213 -9.90 -4.18 11.54
C VAL A 213 -10.47 -3.39 12.72
N THR A 214 -11.72 -3.68 13.12
CA THR A 214 -12.34 -3.03 14.30
C THR A 214 -11.61 -3.38 15.60
N PHE A 215 -11.22 -4.65 15.78
CA PHE A 215 -10.50 -5.14 16.95
C PHE A 215 -9.11 -4.50 17.07
N SER A 216 -8.26 -4.65 16.06
CA SER A 216 -6.87 -4.20 16.09
C SER A 216 -6.75 -2.67 16.12
N ARG A 217 -7.64 -1.93 15.46
CA ARG A 217 -7.70 -0.46 15.54
C ARG A 217 -7.98 0.00 16.97
N ARG A 218 -8.90 -0.67 17.67
CA ARG A 218 -9.18 -0.37 19.08
C ARG A 218 -8.01 -0.77 19.98
N LEU A 219 -7.40 -1.93 19.75
CA LEU A 219 -6.28 -2.42 20.56
C LEU A 219 -5.11 -1.43 20.58
N LEU A 220 -4.73 -0.89 19.42
CA LEU A 220 -3.69 0.14 19.28
C LEU A 220 -4.03 1.44 20.01
N GLN A 221 -5.31 1.83 20.04
CA GLN A 221 -5.79 3.01 20.78
C GLN A 221 -5.77 2.79 22.29
N ASP A 222 -6.33 1.66 22.76
CA ASP A 222 -6.41 1.31 24.18
C ASP A 222 -4.99 1.11 24.77
N GLN A 223 -4.04 0.56 24.00
CA GLN A 223 -2.61 0.40 24.38
C GLN A 223 -1.69 1.58 23.98
N LYS A 224 -2.23 2.68 23.43
CA LYS A 224 -1.46 3.89 23.05
C LYS A 224 -0.21 3.59 22.19
N ASN A 225 -0.34 2.68 21.22
CA ASN A 225 0.72 2.28 20.29
C ASN A 225 1.97 1.66 20.94
N SER A 226 1.92 1.17 22.18
CA SER A 226 3.07 0.55 22.88
C SER A 226 2.75 -0.80 23.49
N GLY A 227 3.77 -1.55 23.93
CA GLY A 227 3.62 -2.86 24.58
C GLY A 227 3.39 -4.04 23.64
N PHE A 228 3.23 -3.80 22.34
CA PHE A 228 2.93 -4.82 21.33
C PHE A 228 4.07 -5.83 21.19
N ARG A 229 3.73 -7.10 20.96
CA ARG A 229 4.71 -8.17 20.74
C ARG A 229 4.42 -9.04 19.54
N CYS A 230 3.24 -8.96 18.94
CA CYS A 230 2.87 -9.86 17.85
C CYS A 230 1.97 -9.26 16.77
N VAL A 231 2.05 -9.82 15.57
CA VAL A 231 0.99 -9.81 14.58
C VAL A 231 0.64 -11.26 14.23
N ILE A 232 -0.64 -11.64 14.32
CA ILE A 232 -1.15 -12.94 13.88
C ILE A 232 -2.12 -12.75 12.70
N ILE A 233 -1.92 -13.51 11.63
CA ILE A 233 -2.61 -13.30 10.35
C ILE A 233 -3.10 -14.63 9.77
N ASN A 234 -4.40 -14.75 9.47
CA ASN A 234 -4.92 -15.90 8.72
C ASN A 234 -5.24 -15.53 7.25
N SER A 235 -5.11 -16.49 6.34
CA SER A 235 -5.55 -16.36 4.94
C SER A 235 -6.59 -17.40 4.54
N GLY A 236 -7.45 -17.07 3.58
CA GLY A 236 -8.55 -17.91 3.09
C GLY A 236 -9.94 -17.48 3.59
N CYS A 237 -10.03 -16.86 4.76
CA CYS A 237 -11.28 -16.31 5.30
C CYS A 237 -11.03 -14.90 5.84
N ALA A 238 -11.83 -13.93 5.39
CA ALA A 238 -11.68 -12.52 5.76
C ALA A 238 -12.22 -12.20 7.17
N ASN A 239 -12.96 -13.10 7.82
CA ASN A 239 -13.69 -12.81 9.05
C ASN A 239 -14.53 -11.50 8.96
N ALA A 240 -15.13 -11.30 7.78
CA ALA A 240 -15.85 -10.08 7.39
C ALA A 240 -17.33 -10.41 7.17
N ALA A 241 -18.22 -9.50 7.58
CA ALA A 241 -19.68 -9.62 7.46
C ALA A 241 -20.30 -10.89 8.09
N THR A 242 -19.81 -11.35 9.26
CA THR A 242 -20.39 -12.51 9.98
C THR A 242 -20.89 -12.25 11.41
N GLY A 243 -21.30 -11.00 11.68
CA GLY A 243 -21.94 -10.62 12.95
C GLY A 243 -20.99 -10.57 14.15
N GLN A 244 -21.56 -10.55 15.37
CA GLN A 244 -20.79 -10.35 16.61
C GLN A 244 -19.74 -11.43 16.87
N GLY A 245 -19.99 -12.68 16.44
CA GLY A 245 -19.02 -13.78 16.56
C GLY A 245 -17.68 -13.48 15.89
N ALA A 246 -17.66 -12.65 14.83
CA ALA A 246 -16.44 -12.25 14.14
C ALA A 246 -15.47 -11.47 15.04
N LEU A 247 -16.00 -10.63 15.95
CA LEU A 247 -15.19 -9.88 16.92
C LEU A 247 -14.66 -10.76 18.04
N GLU A 248 -15.42 -11.79 18.44
CA GLU A 248 -14.94 -12.78 19.41
C GLU A 248 -13.87 -13.69 18.82
N ASP A 249 -14.00 -14.11 17.56
CA ASP A 249 -12.96 -14.90 16.87
C ASP A 249 -11.62 -14.14 16.85
N ALA A 250 -11.66 -12.83 16.52
CA ALA A 250 -10.46 -11.98 16.51
C ALA A 250 -9.88 -11.83 17.93
N ARG A 251 -10.73 -11.65 18.94
CA ARG A 251 -10.33 -11.55 20.35
C ARG A 251 -9.66 -12.83 20.86
N GLU A 252 -10.22 -14.00 20.60
CA GLU A 252 -9.58 -15.27 21.01
C GLU A 252 -8.31 -15.57 20.21
N MET A 253 -8.25 -15.17 18.93
CA MET A 253 -7.04 -15.28 18.11
C MET A 253 -5.89 -14.41 18.65
N SER A 254 -6.17 -13.19 19.15
CA SER A 254 -5.21 -12.38 19.91
C SER A 254 -4.78 -13.09 21.20
N LYS A 255 -5.74 -13.45 22.06
CA LYS A 255 -5.47 -14.08 23.37
C LYS A 255 -4.65 -15.37 23.25
N ALA A 256 -4.84 -16.16 22.19
CA ALA A 256 -4.07 -17.38 21.98
C ALA A 256 -2.59 -17.10 21.68
N ALA A 257 -2.29 -16.06 20.88
CA ALA A 257 -0.92 -15.63 20.62
C ALA A 257 -0.30 -14.94 21.85
N ASP A 258 -1.05 -14.06 22.50
CA ASP A 258 -0.66 -13.37 23.73
C ASP A 258 -0.26 -14.38 24.83
N ARG A 259 -1.05 -15.45 25.04
CA ARG A 259 -0.73 -16.56 25.98
C ARG A 259 0.55 -17.30 25.63
N CYS A 260 0.86 -17.51 24.35
CA CYS A 260 2.10 -18.21 23.96
C CYS A 260 3.35 -17.36 24.21
N LEU A 261 3.20 -16.03 24.23
CA LEU A 261 4.29 -15.07 24.40
C LEU A 261 4.47 -14.60 25.85
N ASP A 262 3.63 -15.04 26.78
CA ASP A 262 3.49 -14.47 28.14
C ASP A 262 3.24 -12.95 28.12
N ALA A 263 2.17 -12.56 27.42
CA ALA A 263 1.74 -11.19 27.23
C ALA A 263 0.22 -11.04 27.38
N GLU A 264 -0.27 -9.80 27.44
CA GLU A 264 -1.70 -9.50 27.40
C GLU A 264 -1.95 -8.30 26.46
N ASN A 265 -2.97 -8.38 25.60
CA ASN A 265 -3.37 -7.30 24.69
C ASN A 265 -2.26 -6.82 23.73
N ALA A 266 -1.27 -7.67 23.42
CA ALA A 266 -0.05 -7.32 22.71
C ALA A 266 -0.04 -7.78 21.24
N THR A 267 -1.11 -8.44 20.77
CA THR A 267 -1.20 -9.04 19.44
C THR A 267 -2.16 -8.29 18.50
N VAL A 268 -1.62 -7.73 17.41
CA VAL A 268 -2.43 -7.25 16.29
C VAL A 268 -2.97 -8.44 15.48
N VAL A 269 -4.26 -8.44 15.18
CA VAL A 269 -4.92 -9.50 14.41
C VAL A 269 -5.30 -9.01 13.02
N MET A 270 -5.01 -9.80 12.00
CA MET A 270 -5.45 -9.57 10.62
C MET A 270 -6.05 -10.84 9.98
N SER A 271 -6.93 -10.67 9.00
CA SER A 271 -7.56 -11.77 8.25
C SER A 271 -7.72 -11.39 6.78
N THR A 272 -7.64 -12.35 5.85
CA THR A 272 -7.88 -12.10 4.42
C THR A 272 -8.47 -13.34 3.72
N GLY A 273 -9.23 -13.15 2.64
CA GLY A 273 -9.86 -14.22 1.87
C GLY A 273 -11.37 -14.01 1.71
N VAL A 274 -12.16 -15.08 1.84
CA VAL A 274 -13.60 -15.02 1.52
C VAL A 274 -14.40 -14.23 2.57
N ILE A 275 -15.21 -13.27 2.11
CA ILE A 275 -16.19 -12.49 2.89
C ILE A 275 -17.48 -13.30 3.07
N GLY A 276 -18.12 -13.19 4.25
CA GLY A 276 -19.40 -13.84 4.56
C GLY A 276 -19.29 -15.30 5.01
N GLN A 277 -18.08 -15.82 5.22
CA GLN A 277 -17.84 -17.14 5.80
C GLN A 277 -17.37 -16.99 7.25
N ARG A 278 -17.89 -17.82 8.18
CA ARG A 278 -17.40 -17.86 9.57
C ARG A 278 -15.96 -18.35 9.58
N LEU A 279 -15.10 -17.70 10.37
CA LEU A 279 -13.73 -18.14 10.56
C LEU A 279 -13.75 -19.54 11.24
N PRO A 280 -12.97 -20.54 10.78
CA PRO A 280 -12.87 -21.85 11.44
C PRO A 280 -11.98 -21.74 12.67
N ILE A 281 -12.32 -20.83 13.59
CA ILE A 281 -11.48 -20.31 14.67
C ILE A 281 -10.84 -21.43 15.52
N LYS A 282 -11.57 -22.51 15.83
CA LYS A 282 -11.01 -23.64 16.59
C LYS A 282 -9.74 -24.20 15.95
N LYS A 283 -9.68 -24.36 14.62
CA LYS A 283 -8.47 -24.84 13.94
C LYS A 283 -7.27 -23.92 14.17
N ILE A 284 -7.51 -22.61 14.14
CA ILE A 284 -6.48 -21.60 14.37
C ILE A 284 -6.00 -21.70 15.81
N LEU A 285 -6.91 -21.66 16.79
CA LEU A 285 -6.59 -21.76 18.22
C LEU A 285 -5.83 -23.06 18.56
N ASP A 286 -6.26 -24.20 18.00
CA ASP A 286 -5.61 -25.51 18.15
C ASP A 286 -4.16 -25.52 17.59
N LYS A 287 -3.81 -24.58 16.71
CA LYS A 287 -2.51 -24.50 15.99
C LYS A 287 -1.64 -23.29 16.38
N VAL A 288 -2.11 -22.35 17.20
CA VAL A 288 -1.26 -21.22 17.64
C VAL A 288 -0.01 -21.69 18.40
N PRO A 289 -0.06 -22.70 19.30
CA PRO A 289 1.14 -23.20 19.99
C PRO A 289 2.19 -23.75 19.00
N GLU A 290 1.77 -24.55 18.02
CA GLU A 290 2.66 -25.07 16.97
C GLU A 290 3.23 -23.95 16.09
N ALA A 291 2.44 -22.92 15.78
CA ALA A 291 2.91 -21.74 15.06
C ALA A 291 3.89 -20.88 15.88
N HIS A 292 3.80 -20.92 17.21
CA HIS A 292 4.75 -20.28 18.12
C HIS A 292 6.05 -21.09 18.26
N GLU A 293 5.97 -22.42 18.40
CA GLU A 293 7.12 -23.32 18.41
C GLU A 293 7.91 -23.28 17.08
N ALA A 294 7.22 -23.01 15.96
CA ALA A 294 7.82 -22.84 14.63
C ALA A 294 8.40 -21.44 14.35
N LEU A 295 8.50 -20.54 15.34
CA LEU A 295 9.07 -19.20 15.18
C LEU A 295 10.58 -19.25 14.94
N GLY A 296 11.05 -18.55 13.90
CA GLY A 296 12.47 -18.35 13.65
C GLY A 296 12.79 -17.12 12.82
N ASP A 297 14.08 -16.81 12.68
CA ASP A 297 14.60 -15.57 12.09
C ASP A 297 15.14 -15.74 10.65
N SER A 298 15.57 -16.95 10.27
CA SER A 298 16.14 -17.23 8.96
C SER A 298 15.23 -16.85 7.78
N HIS A 299 15.83 -16.61 6.61
CA HIS A 299 15.15 -16.33 5.34
C HIS A 299 14.01 -17.31 5.02
N LYS A 300 14.18 -18.59 5.32
CA LYS A 300 13.15 -19.63 5.11
C LYS A 300 11.88 -19.35 5.92
N HIS A 301 12.02 -18.84 7.15
CA HIS A 301 10.90 -18.50 8.02
C HIS A 301 10.14 -17.28 7.48
N TRP A 302 10.85 -16.23 7.05
CA TRP A 302 10.24 -15.05 6.44
C TRP A 302 9.51 -15.36 5.14
N MET A 303 10.09 -16.20 4.27
CA MET A 303 9.41 -16.66 3.06
C MET A 303 8.19 -17.55 3.36
N ALA A 304 8.24 -18.39 4.40
CA ALA A 304 7.09 -19.19 4.84
C ALA A 304 5.96 -18.31 5.41
N CYS A 305 6.30 -17.32 6.25
CA CYS A 305 5.37 -16.35 6.83
C CYS A 305 4.69 -15.52 5.74
N ALA A 306 5.45 -14.99 4.79
CA ALA A 306 4.92 -14.27 3.63
C ALA A 306 4.04 -15.16 2.73
N THR A 307 4.38 -16.45 2.58
CA THR A 307 3.52 -17.41 1.86
C THR A 307 2.21 -17.69 2.61
N ALA A 308 2.22 -17.62 3.95
CA ALA A 308 1.03 -17.92 4.77
C ALA A 308 -0.06 -16.85 4.68
N ILE A 309 0.30 -15.59 4.37
CA ILE A 309 -0.66 -14.50 4.16
C ILE A 309 -1.23 -14.46 2.72
N CYS A 310 -0.58 -15.12 1.76
CA CYS A 310 -1.00 -15.16 0.35
C CYS A 310 -2.39 -15.75 0.11
N THR A 311 -3.03 -15.27 -0.94
CA THR A 311 -4.33 -15.69 -1.47
C THR A 311 -4.23 -16.01 -2.96
N THR A 312 -4.74 -15.14 -3.84
CA THR A 312 -4.62 -15.20 -5.30
C THR A 312 -3.24 -14.76 -5.81
N ASP A 313 -2.44 -14.17 -4.92
CA ASP A 313 -1.01 -13.91 -5.07
C ASP A 313 -0.27 -15.07 -5.77
N THR A 314 0.45 -14.78 -6.86
CA THR A 314 1.27 -15.78 -7.55
C THR A 314 2.67 -15.92 -6.94
N PHE A 315 3.11 -14.94 -6.14
CA PHE A 315 4.33 -15.03 -5.33
C PHE A 315 4.25 -14.34 -3.95
N PRO A 316 5.00 -14.84 -2.94
CA PRO A 316 5.18 -14.17 -1.65
C PRO A 316 6.08 -12.94 -1.79
N LYS A 317 5.64 -11.80 -1.26
CA LYS A 317 6.27 -10.49 -1.44
C LYS A 317 7.01 -10.11 -0.15
N VAL A 318 8.34 -10.00 -0.22
CA VAL A 318 9.22 -9.68 0.92
C VAL A 318 10.28 -8.68 0.49
N VAL A 319 10.53 -7.66 1.32
CA VAL A 319 11.61 -6.68 1.16
C VAL A 319 12.38 -6.58 2.47
N SER A 320 13.71 -6.49 2.41
CA SER A 320 14.57 -6.27 3.58
C SER A 320 15.73 -5.34 3.24
N LYS A 321 16.00 -4.34 4.08
CA LYS A 321 17.07 -3.35 3.93
C LYS A 321 17.83 -3.14 5.23
N THR A 322 19.11 -2.76 5.12
CA THR A 322 19.92 -2.28 6.24
C THR A 322 20.15 -0.77 6.10
N PHE A 323 20.12 -0.04 7.22
CA PHE A 323 20.39 1.41 7.24
C PHE A 323 21.21 1.80 8.47
N LYS A 324 21.63 3.07 8.50
CA LYS A 324 22.33 3.72 9.61
C LYS A 324 21.61 5.02 9.95
N LEU A 325 21.69 5.47 11.20
CA LEU A 325 21.18 6.77 11.63
C LEU A 325 22.37 7.71 11.90
N PRO A 326 22.35 8.98 11.44
CA PRO A 326 23.45 9.93 11.64
C PRO A 326 23.95 10.07 13.09
N SER A 327 23.10 9.99 14.11
CA SER A 327 23.53 10.04 15.53
C SER A 327 24.15 8.74 16.05
N SER A 328 24.09 7.65 15.28
CA SER A 328 24.54 6.31 15.67
C SER A 328 25.24 5.60 14.50
N PRO A 329 26.34 6.17 13.95
CA PRO A 329 26.93 5.71 12.69
C PRO A 329 27.50 4.28 12.76
N ASP A 330 27.82 3.77 13.95
CA ASP A 330 28.33 2.40 14.13
C ASP A 330 27.21 1.35 14.24
N ILE A 331 25.95 1.78 14.48
CA ILE A 331 24.81 0.89 14.61
C ILE A 331 24.18 0.67 13.23
N GLN A 332 24.29 -0.56 12.72
CA GLN A 332 23.51 -0.99 11.56
C GLN A 332 22.13 -1.47 12.01
N TYR A 333 21.11 -0.72 11.61
CA TYR A 333 19.69 -1.04 11.75
C TYR A 333 19.20 -1.88 10.56
N ARG A 334 18.11 -2.61 10.74
CA ARG A 334 17.42 -3.43 9.74
C ARG A 334 15.93 -3.10 9.74
N ILE A 335 15.38 -3.01 8.54
CA ILE A 335 13.95 -2.98 8.29
C ILE A 335 13.61 -4.13 7.35
N ALA A 336 12.54 -4.86 7.63
CA ALA A 336 11.99 -5.85 6.71
C ALA A 336 10.47 -5.78 6.73
N GLY A 337 9.85 -6.11 5.60
CA GLY A 337 8.41 -6.23 5.53
C GLY A 337 7.96 -7.28 4.54
N MET A 338 6.72 -7.72 4.74
CA MET A 338 6.02 -8.65 3.86
C MET A 338 4.63 -8.12 3.55
N THR A 339 4.11 -8.49 2.39
CA THR A 339 2.79 -8.04 1.95
C THR A 339 2.07 -9.08 1.08
N LYS A 340 0.75 -8.96 0.97
CA LYS A 340 -0.10 -9.77 0.08
C LYS A 340 -1.16 -8.91 -0.57
N GLY A 341 -1.57 -9.24 -1.78
CA GLY A 341 -2.47 -8.45 -2.62
C GLY A 341 -2.22 -8.78 -4.09
N ALA A 342 -3.31 -8.91 -4.85
CA ALA A 342 -3.31 -9.29 -6.27
C ALA A 342 -4.61 -8.86 -6.97
N GLY A 343 -5.75 -8.93 -6.27
CA GLY A 343 -7.03 -8.34 -6.63
C GLY A 343 -7.73 -7.74 -5.40
N MET A 344 -8.80 -6.97 -5.65
CA MET A 344 -9.47 -6.05 -4.73
C MET A 344 -8.53 -4.95 -4.20
N ILE A 345 -7.78 -4.32 -5.11
CA ILE A 345 -6.74 -3.33 -4.80
C ILE A 345 -7.08 -1.95 -5.38
N HIS A 346 -7.84 -1.15 -4.62
CA HIS A 346 -7.79 0.31 -4.59
C HIS A 346 -7.78 0.89 -3.14
N PRO A 347 -6.60 1.28 -2.63
CA PRO A 347 -6.34 1.60 -1.24
C PRO A 347 -6.70 3.05 -0.88
N ASN A 348 -7.74 3.21 -0.05
CA ASN A 348 -8.00 4.46 0.67
C ASN A 348 -7.71 4.24 2.17
N MET A 349 -6.41 4.23 2.50
CA MET A 349 -5.78 3.62 3.68
C MET A 349 -5.68 2.09 3.59
N ALA A 350 -4.89 1.62 2.61
CA ALA A 350 -4.61 0.23 2.25
C ALA A 350 -5.77 -0.55 1.57
N THR A 351 -5.42 -1.64 0.87
CA THR A 351 -6.33 -2.64 0.25
C THR A 351 -5.91 -4.10 0.45
N LEU A 352 -5.04 -4.30 1.41
CA LEU A 352 -4.09 -5.39 1.41
C LEU A 352 -3.62 -5.62 2.84
N LEU A 353 -2.95 -6.75 3.09
CA LEU A 353 -2.30 -6.99 4.39
C LEU A 353 -0.80 -6.84 4.23
N GLY A 354 -0.20 -6.02 5.10
CA GLY A 354 1.24 -5.83 5.17
C GLY A 354 1.73 -5.68 6.61
N VAL A 355 2.91 -6.21 6.89
CA VAL A 355 3.63 -6.00 8.15
C VAL A 355 5.04 -5.55 7.81
N ILE A 356 5.47 -4.47 8.46
CA ILE A 356 6.84 -3.96 8.45
C ILE A 356 7.37 -4.07 9.89
N SER A 357 8.60 -4.52 10.03
CA SER A 357 9.32 -4.68 11.30
C SER A 357 10.66 -3.96 11.20
N THR A 358 11.09 -3.30 12.28
CA THR A 358 12.40 -2.63 12.36
C THR A 358 13.04 -2.86 13.73
N ASP A 359 14.37 -3.06 13.74
CA ASP A 359 15.14 -3.16 14.98
C ASP A 359 15.63 -1.81 15.52
N ALA A 360 15.29 -0.71 14.83
CA ALA A 360 15.44 0.64 15.34
C ALA A 360 14.47 0.93 16.51
N SER A 361 14.90 1.82 17.41
CA SER A 361 14.07 2.30 18.53
C SER A 361 13.24 3.50 18.08
N VAL A 362 11.91 3.35 18.07
CA VAL A 362 10.97 4.40 17.61
C VAL A 362 9.88 4.56 18.67
N SER A 363 9.62 5.80 19.08
CA SER A 363 8.66 6.10 20.15
C SER A 363 7.21 5.91 19.70
N SER A 364 6.34 5.47 20.61
CA SER A 364 4.92 5.20 20.32
C SER A 364 4.11 6.45 19.94
N SER A 365 4.67 7.65 20.20
CA SER A 365 4.16 8.95 19.81
C SER A 365 4.33 9.26 18.31
N VAL A 366 5.48 8.93 17.71
CA VAL A 366 5.82 9.32 16.33
C VAL A 366 5.67 8.19 15.31
N ILE A 367 5.66 6.93 15.75
CA ILE A 367 5.47 5.76 14.87
C ILE A 367 4.16 5.79 14.04
N PRO A 368 3.02 6.37 14.47
CA PRO A 368 1.81 6.41 13.64
C PRO A 368 1.92 7.42 12.50
N GLU A 369 2.62 8.53 12.72
CA GLU A 369 2.85 9.56 11.70
C GLU A 369 3.83 9.06 10.63
N ALA A 370 4.93 8.43 11.06
CA ALA A 370 5.89 7.80 10.15
C ALA A 370 5.22 6.76 9.24
N LEU A 371 4.41 5.87 9.81
CA LEU A 371 3.66 4.88 9.05
C LEU A 371 2.67 5.53 8.07
N LYS A 372 1.89 6.52 8.53
CA LYS A 372 0.92 7.22 7.67
C LYS A 372 1.61 7.91 6.51
N TYR A 373 2.68 8.66 6.76
CA TYR A 373 3.44 9.38 5.73
C TYR A 373 3.96 8.43 4.64
N ALA A 374 4.52 7.29 5.06
CA ALA A 374 5.06 6.27 4.17
C ALA A 374 3.95 5.62 3.33
N VAL A 375 2.84 5.20 3.98
CA VAL A 375 1.69 4.57 3.31
C VAL A 375 1.03 5.52 2.30
N ASP A 376 0.89 6.81 2.64
CA ASP A 376 0.33 7.85 1.77
C ASP A 376 1.15 8.13 0.50
N ARG A 377 2.37 7.57 0.38
CA ARG A 377 3.27 7.69 -0.78
C ARG A 377 3.61 6.35 -1.44
N SER A 378 3.10 5.25 -0.91
CA SER A 378 3.41 3.89 -1.34
C SER A 378 2.14 3.09 -1.58
N PHE A 379 1.60 2.45 -0.54
CA PHE A 379 0.41 1.63 -0.67
C PHE A 379 -0.82 2.45 -1.07
N ASN A 380 -1.06 3.67 -0.57
CA ASN A 380 -2.18 4.51 -1.05
C ASN A 380 -1.94 5.07 -2.48
N SER A 381 -0.76 4.83 -3.07
CA SER A 381 -0.37 5.19 -4.44
C SER A 381 -0.40 4.01 -5.41
N ILE A 382 -1.13 2.92 -5.13
CA ILE A 382 -1.30 1.81 -6.08
C ILE A 382 -2.77 1.52 -6.40
N THR A 383 -3.06 0.92 -7.56
CA THR A 383 -4.36 0.29 -7.82
C THR A 383 -4.22 -0.87 -8.81
N ILE A 384 -5.18 -1.78 -8.82
CA ILE A 384 -5.25 -2.89 -9.78
C ILE A 384 -6.60 -2.88 -10.49
N ASP A 385 -7.69 -2.80 -9.74
CA ASP A 385 -9.07 -2.92 -10.23
C ASP A 385 -9.99 -1.74 -9.87
N GLY A 386 -9.67 -0.98 -8.82
CA GLY A 386 -10.51 0.14 -8.38
C GLY A 386 -11.36 -0.16 -7.13
N ASP A 387 -11.33 -1.39 -6.60
CA ASP A 387 -12.15 -1.80 -5.45
C ASP A 387 -11.41 -1.72 -4.11
N THR A 388 -12.01 -1.05 -3.12
CA THR A 388 -11.50 -1.02 -1.73
C THR A 388 -12.04 -2.21 -0.93
N SER A 389 -11.15 -2.92 -0.23
CA SER A 389 -11.45 -4.14 0.52
C SER A 389 -11.98 -3.85 1.93
N THR A 390 -12.50 -4.88 2.60
CA THR A 390 -13.05 -4.81 3.95
C THR A 390 -11.99 -4.99 5.05
N ASN A 391 -10.76 -5.36 4.73
CA ASN A 391 -9.84 -6.00 5.68
C ASN A 391 -8.52 -5.27 5.93
N ASP A 392 -8.35 -4.11 5.31
CA ASP A 392 -7.03 -3.69 4.90
C ASP A 392 -6.25 -3.10 6.05
N THR A 393 -4.99 -3.53 6.16
CA THR A 393 -4.14 -3.22 7.29
C THR A 393 -2.67 -3.23 6.86
N ILE A 394 -1.97 -2.10 7.05
CA ILE A 394 -0.50 -2.11 7.16
C ILE A 394 -0.16 -1.89 8.63
N ALA A 395 0.63 -2.79 9.22
CA ALA A 395 1.22 -2.58 10.54
C ALA A 395 2.72 -2.31 10.45
N LEU A 396 3.24 -1.50 11.38
CA LEU A 396 4.66 -1.26 11.61
C LEU A 396 4.97 -1.55 13.07
N LEU A 397 5.95 -2.42 13.35
CA LEU A 397 6.45 -2.74 14.68
C LEU A 397 7.93 -2.33 14.79
N ALA A 398 8.28 -1.60 15.84
CA ALA A 398 9.65 -1.18 16.15
C ALA A 398 10.04 -1.66 17.57
N ASN A 399 11.08 -2.49 17.68
CA ASN A 399 11.41 -3.19 18.93
C ASN A 399 12.72 -2.73 19.63
N GLY A 400 13.46 -1.81 19.01
CA GLY A 400 14.71 -1.26 19.57
C GLY A 400 15.89 -2.24 19.69
N ALA A 401 15.81 -3.47 19.16
CA ALA A 401 16.81 -4.51 19.39
C ALA A 401 18.18 -4.28 18.71
N ALA A 402 18.34 -3.24 17.87
CA ALA A 402 19.65 -2.76 17.45
C ALA A 402 20.33 -1.83 18.46
N GLY A 403 19.59 -1.31 19.45
CA GLY A 403 20.04 -0.29 20.38
C GLY A 403 19.90 1.12 19.80
N GLY A 404 20.79 2.01 20.23
CA GLY A 404 20.80 3.41 19.82
C GLY A 404 19.81 4.29 20.60
N LYS A 405 19.65 5.54 20.14
CA LYS A 405 18.72 6.51 20.72
C LYS A 405 17.31 6.30 20.17
N GLU A 406 16.28 6.42 21.00
CA GLU A 406 14.89 6.40 20.54
C GLU A 406 14.58 7.60 19.62
N LEU A 407 13.94 7.31 18.48
CA LEU A 407 13.32 8.32 17.62
C LEU A 407 12.01 8.80 18.26
N SER A 408 12.09 9.91 19.00
CA SER A 408 10.98 10.46 19.79
C SER A 408 10.46 11.83 19.31
N SER A 409 10.97 12.34 18.19
CA SER A 409 10.55 13.60 17.57
C SER A 409 10.73 13.57 16.05
N THR A 410 9.73 14.11 15.35
CA THR A 410 9.65 14.30 13.89
C THR A 410 10.77 15.19 13.34
N ASP A 411 11.28 16.11 14.16
CA ASP A 411 12.09 17.25 13.71
C ASP A 411 13.59 16.92 13.74
N THR A 412 13.93 15.62 13.84
CA THR A 412 15.30 15.12 13.95
C THR A 412 15.76 14.52 12.63
N VAL A 413 17.05 14.71 12.30
CA VAL A 413 17.65 14.16 11.06
C VAL A 413 17.54 12.63 11.04
N ASP A 414 17.72 11.98 12.19
CA ASP A 414 17.55 10.53 12.32
C ASP A 414 16.11 10.08 11.99
N TYR A 415 15.09 10.82 12.42
CA TYR A 415 13.70 10.52 12.07
C TYR A 415 13.45 10.69 10.57
N GLN A 416 14.01 11.72 9.92
CA GLN A 416 13.85 11.91 8.47
C GLN A 416 14.53 10.79 7.67
N VAL A 417 15.71 10.33 8.08
CA VAL A 417 16.39 9.15 7.47
C VAL A 417 15.57 7.87 7.67
N PHE A 418 15.00 7.66 8.87
CA PHE A 418 14.10 6.53 9.10
C PHE A 418 12.82 6.62 8.25
N LEU A 419 12.25 7.82 8.11
CA LEU A 419 11.05 8.10 7.33
C LEU A 419 11.25 7.81 5.84
N GLU A 420 12.40 8.19 5.29
CA GLU A 420 12.83 7.88 3.93
C GLU A 420 12.93 6.37 3.72
N VAL A 421 13.73 5.67 4.54
CA VAL A 421 13.93 4.21 4.48
C VAL A 421 12.61 3.43 4.65
N LEU A 422 11.72 3.87 5.53
CA LEU A 422 10.38 3.31 5.70
C LEU A 422 9.50 3.55 4.46
N THR A 423 9.54 4.76 3.89
CA THR A 423 8.77 5.13 2.69
C THR A 423 9.24 4.34 1.47
N GLU A 424 10.55 4.17 1.28
CA GLU A 424 11.08 3.29 0.23
C GLU A 424 10.63 1.84 0.43
N THR A 425 10.79 1.30 1.65
CA THR A 425 10.46 -0.11 1.94
C THR A 425 8.99 -0.40 1.70
N ALA A 426 8.11 0.52 2.09
CA ALA A 426 6.69 0.44 1.78
C ALA A 426 6.42 0.60 0.28
N THR A 427 7.16 1.47 -0.43
CA THR A 427 7.05 1.67 -1.89
C THR A 427 7.43 0.41 -2.65
N ASP A 428 8.52 -0.25 -2.29
CA ASP A 428 8.96 -1.49 -2.95
C ASP A 428 7.93 -2.61 -2.74
N LEU A 429 7.41 -2.76 -1.51
CA LEU A 429 6.31 -3.69 -1.22
C LEU A 429 5.02 -3.36 -2.00
N ALA A 430 4.67 -2.08 -2.12
CA ALA A 430 3.50 -1.65 -2.89
C ALA A 430 3.66 -1.95 -4.39
N LYS A 431 4.85 -1.71 -4.96
CA LYS A 431 5.18 -2.09 -6.34
C LYS A 431 5.11 -3.61 -6.54
N LEU A 432 5.55 -4.42 -5.57
CA LEU A 432 5.41 -5.89 -5.64
C LEU A 432 3.93 -6.36 -5.66
N VAL A 433 2.99 -5.60 -5.07
CA VAL A 433 1.55 -5.89 -5.19
C VAL A 433 1.05 -5.63 -6.62
N VAL A 434 1.44 -4.51 -7.22
CA VAL A 434 1.09 -4.21 -8.64
C VAL A 434 1.72 -5.22 -9.60
N ARG A 435 2.97 -5.64 -9.36
CA ARG A 435 3.66 -6.69 -10.16
C ARG A 435 2.97 -8.05 -10.10
N ASP A 436 2.18 -8.32 -9.07
CA ASP A 436 1.45 -9.58 -8.89
C ASP A 436 -0.06 -9.45 -9.12
N GLY A 437 -0.51 -8.40 -9.80
CA GLY A 437 -1.91 -8.20 -10.11
C GLY A 437 -2.51 -9.37 -10.88
N GLU A 438 -3.77 -9.68 -10.59
CA GLU A 438 -4.49 -10.80 -11.20
C GLU A 438 -4.54 -10.63 -12.73
N GLY A 439 -3.83 -11.49 -13.45
CA GLY A 439 -3.67 -11.40 -14.90
C GLY A 439 -2.73 -10.29 -15.42
N ALA A 440 -2.04 -9.53 -14.56
CA ALA A 440 -1.22 -8.39 -14.94
C ALA A 440 0.01 -8.78 -15.79
N THR A 441 0.06 -8.24 -17.01
CA THR A 441 1.18 -8.39 -17.95
C THR A 441 2.11 -7.17 -17.96
N LYS A 442 1.64 -6.03 -17.45
CA LYS A 442 2.35 -4.75 -17.38
C LYS A 442 2.47 -4.24 -15.94
N PHE A 443 3.55 -3.51 -15.69
CA PHE A 443 3.71 -2.59 -14.58
C PHE A 443 3.72 -1.17 -15.14
N VAL A 444 2.82 -0.32 -14.63
CA VAL A 444 2.57 1.02 -15.17
C VAL A 444 2.81 2.06 -14.08
N THR A 445 3.82 2.91 -14.27
CA THR A 445 3.95 4.15 -13.49
C THR A 445 3.13 5.24 -14.19
N ILE A 446 2.28 5.93 -13.43
CA ILE A 446 1.63 7.18 -13.85
C ILE A 446 2.25 8.28 -13.00
N ARG A 447 3.06 9.12 -13.65
CA ARG A 447 3.68 10.30 -13.05
C ARG A 447 2.88 11.52 -13.50
N VAL A 448 2.38 12.29 -12.54
CA VAL A 448 1.72 13.58 -12.80
C VAL A 448 2.61 14.67 -12.23
N GLU A 449 2.94 15.68 -13.03
CA GLU A 449 3.75 16.85 -12.70
C GLU A 449 3.00 18.13 -13.10
N GLU A 450 3.53 19.30 -12.72
CA GLU A 450 2.92 20.59 -13.09
C GLU A 450 1.44 20.72 -12.65
N ALA A 451 1.07 20.14 -11.50
CA ALA A 451 -0.27 20.24 -10.93
C ALA A 451 -0.39 21.42 -9.94
N PRO A 452 -1.60 21.99 -9.75
CA PRO A 452 -1.80 23.12 -8.82
C PRO A 452 -1.74 22.69 -7.35
N THR A 453 -2.22 21.48 -7.03
CA THR A 453 -2.23 20.90 -5.67
C THR A 453 -1.77 19.44 -5.69
N ASP A 454 -1.26 18.95 -4.56
CA ASP A 454 -0.86 17.54 -4.42
C ASP A 454 -2.10 16.63 -4.46
N GLU A 455 -3.26 17.15 -4.04
CA GLU A 455 -4.59 16.56 -4.14
C GLU A 455 -5.01 16.37 -5.61
N ALA A 456 -4.90 17.41 -6.45
CA ALA A 456 -5.20 17.33 -7.88
C ALA A 456 -4.27 16.34 -8.60
N ALA A 457 -2.97 16.36 -8.31
CA ALA A 457 -2.01 15.40 -8.85
C ALA A 457 -2.43 13.94 -8.55
N ARG A 458 -2.79 13.64 -7.30
CA ARG A 458 -3.22 12.31 -6.85
C ARG A 458 -4.58 11.91 -7.42
N LEU A 459 -5.52 12.84 -7.56
CA LEU A 459 -6.83 12.58 -8.16
C LEU A 459 -6.69 12.22 -9.65
N VAL A 460 -5.96 13.03 -10.43
CA VAL A 460 -5.70 12.76 -11.85
C VAL A 460 -4.98 11.43 -12.04
N ALA A 461 -3.90 11.18 -11.27
CA ALA A 461 -3.16 9.92 -11.35
C ALA A 461 -4.06 8.71 -11.00
N SER A 462 -4.86 8.79 -9.93
CA SER A 462 -5.80 7.73 -9.51
C SER A 462 -6.88 7.44 -10.55
N VAL A 463 -7.41 8.46 -11.25
CA VAL A 463 -8.46 8.28 -12.27
C VAL A 463 -7.89 7.65 -13.54
N ILE A 464 -6.71 8.09 -14.01
CA ILE A 464 -5.99 7.42 -15.09
C ILE A 464 -5.70 5.96 -14.70
N ALA A 465 -5.20 5.74 -13.47
CA ALA A 465 -4.77 4.44 -12.97
C ALA A 465 -5.90 3.41 -12.83
N ARG A 466 -7.17 3.86 -12.72
CA ARG A 466 -8.38 3.03 -12.66
C ARG A 466 -9.13 2.93 -13.99
N SER A 467 -8.84 3.77 -14.98
CA SER A 467 -9.59 3.83 -16.24
C SER A 467 -9.52 2.49 -17.00
N PRO A 468 -10.63 1.75 -17.19
CA PRO A 468 -10.61 0.47 -17.89
C PRO A 468 -10.17 0.62 -19.35
N LEU A 469 -10.44 1.77 -19.97
CA LEU A 469 -10.02 2.09 -21.32
C LEU A 469 -8.50 2.29 -21.39
N VAL A 470 -7.88 3.00 -20.45
CA VAL A 470 -6.41 3.13 -20.41
C VAL A 470 -5.76 1.76 -20.15
N LYS A 471 -6.24 1.02 -19.15
CA LYS A 471 -5.68 -0.28 -18.76
C LYS A 471 -5.77 -1.34 -19.86
N THR A 472 -6.84 -1.33 -20.67
CA THR A 472 -6.96 -2.21 -21.85
C THR A 472 -6.15 -1.75 -23.06
N ALA A 473 -5.94 -0.44 -23.24
CA ALA A 473 -5.02 0.06 -24.28
C ALA A 473 -3.57 -0.36 -23.98
N LEU A 474 -3.13 -0.26 -22.72
CA LEU A 474 -1.80 -0.70 -22.28
C LEU A 474 -1.60 -2.23 -22.40
N TYR A 475 -2.64 -3.03 -22.21
CA TYR A 475 -2.62 -4.47 -22.54
C TYR A 475 -2.43 -4.69 -24.06
N GLY A 476 -3.24 -3.99 -24.87
CA GLY A 476 -3.21 -4.05 -26.33
C GLY A 476 -1.98 -3.40 -26.99
N ARG A 477 -1.14 -2.70 -26.21
CA ARG A 477 0.02 -1.90 -26.67
C ARG A 477 -0.38 -0.71 -27.57
N ASP A 478 -1.60 -0.22 -27.37
CA ASP A 478 -2.22 0.92 -28.05
C ASP A 478 -1.80 2.23 -27.35
N ALA A 479 -1.16 3.16 -28.07
CA ALA A 479 -0.56 4.40 -27.58
C ALA A 479 -1.59 5.50 -27.27
N ASN A 480 -2.73 5.11 -26.71
CA ASN A 480 -3.99 5.83 -26.75
C ASN A 480 -4.06 7.01 -25.78
N TRP A 481 -3.31 8.07 -26.08
CA TRP A 481 -3.31 9.33 -25.34
C TRP A 481 -4.71 9.94 -25.22
N GLY A 482 -5.60 9.73 -26.19
CA GLY A 482 -7.01 10.16 -26.12
C GLY A 482 -7.79 9.55 -24.95
N ARG A 483 -7.52 8.27 -24.59
CA ARG A 483 -8.11 7.63 -23.40
C ARG A 483 -7.52 8.18 -22.09
N ILE A 484 -6.26 8.63 -22.11
CA ILE A 484 -5.58 9.26 -20.96
C ILE A 484 -6.14 10.68 -20.77
N TYR A 485 -6.23 11.47 -21.85
CA TYR A 485 -6.86 12.80 -21.89
C TYR A 485 -8.31 12.77 -21.36
N ALA A 486 -9.12 11.81 -21.83
CA ALA A 486 -10.48 11.62 -21.33
C ALA A 486 -10.52 11.28 -19.82
N ALA A 487 -9.53 10.56 -19.30
CA ALA A 487 -9.41 10.28 -17.87
C ALA A 487 -9.00 11.52 -17.06
N ILE A 488 -8.11 12.37 -17.58
CA ILE A 488 -7.76 13.68 -16.99
C ILE A 488 -9.01 14.57 -16.90
N GLY A 489 -9.74 14.72 -18.01
CA GLY A 489 -11.00 15.50 -18.04
C GLY A 489 -12.08 14.93 -17.10
N THR A 490 -12.16 13.60 -16.95
CA THR A 490 -13.04 12.95 -15.96
C THR A 490 -12.64 13.33 -14.53
N ALA A 491 -11.35 13.28 -14.20
CA ALA A 491 -10.85 13.61 -12.86
C ALA A 491 -11.18 15.04 -12.42
N LEU A 492 -11.12 15.99 -13.36
CA LEU A 492 -11.31 17.42 -13.11
C LEU A 492 -12.78 17.86 -13.17
N THR A 493 -13.71 17.00 -13.62
CA THR A 493 -15.14 17.31 -13.69
C THR A 493 -15.98 16.65 -12.58
N THR A 494 -15.45 15.64 -11.88
CA THR A 494 -16.20 14.90 -10.86
C THR A 494 -16.27 15.59 -9.50
N ASN A 495 -17.31 16.41 -9.29
CA ASN A 495 -17.80 16.81 -7.96
C ASN A 495 -18.41 15.63 -7.15
N GLN A 496 -17.97 14.39 -7.37
CA GLN A 496 -18.61 13.19 -6.83
C GLN A 496 -17.62 12.14 -6.28
N ARG A 497 -17.76 11.91 -4.96
CA ARG A 497 -17.28 10.76 -4.15
C ARG A 497 -15.85 10.74 -3.64
N GLU A 498 -14.91 11.47 -4.24
CA GLU A 498 -13.71 11.92 -3.52
C GLU A 498 -14.03 13.24 -2.77
N PRO A 499 -13.25 13.65 -1.75
CA PRO A 499 -13.44 14.96 -1.14
C PRO A 499 -13.26 16.06 -2.19
N ALA A 500 -14.05 17.13 -2.09
CA ALA A 500 -13.99 18.23 -3.05
C ALA A 500 -12.57 18.80 -3.11
N VAL A 501 -11.94 18.72 -4.29
CA VAL A 501 -10.62 19.30 -4.54
C VAL A 501 -10.84 20.75 -4.94
N ASP A 502 -10.60 21.67 -4.01
CA ASP A 502 -10.55 23.09 -4.32
C ASP A 502 -9.50 23.36 -5.43
N ASN A 503 -9.77 24.33 -6.30
CA ASN A 503 -8.89 24.81 -7.37
C ASN A 503 -8.62 23.84 -8.54
N TYR A 504 -9.58 22.97 -8.91
CA TYR A 504 -9.51 22.25 -10.20
C TYR A 504 -9.57 23.19 -11.43
N ALA A 505 -10.02 24.44 -11.25
CA ALA A 505 -10.13 25.44 -12.31
C ALA A 505 -8.77 25.98 -12.82
N ASP A 506 -7.66 25.68 -12.14
CA ASP A 506 -6.32 26.12 -12.50
C ASP A 506 -5.63 25.18 -13.54
N VAL A 507 -6.32 24.14 -14.03
CA VAL A 507 -5.79 23.22 -15.06
C VAL A 507 -6.37 23.58 -16.42
N GLU A 508 -5.56 24.22 -17.25
CA GLU A 508 -5.89 24.58 -18.64
C GLU A 508 -5.62 23.39 -19.58
N PRO A 509 -6.63 22.87 -20.31
CA PRO A 509 -6.42 21.84 -21.34
C PRO A 509 -5.34 22.21 -22.36
N GLU A 510 -5.24 23.49 -22.71
CA GLU A 510 -4.28 24.12 -23.64
C GLU A 510 -2.82 24.12 -23.13
N LYS A 511 -2.58 23.66 -21.89
CA LYS A 511 -1.23 23.45 -21.34
C LYS A 511 -0.95 22.00 -20.97
N THR A 512 -1.94 21.11 -21.16
CA THR A 512 -1.81 19.70 -20.80
C THR A 512 -0.91 18.98 -21.81
N ASN A 513 0.10 18.28 -21.28
CA ASN A 513 1.05 17.46 -22.05
C ASN A 513 0.93 15.99 -21.59
N ILE A 514 1.00 15.05 -22.53
CA ILE A 514 1.00 13.60 -22.27
C ILE A 514 2.13 12.94 -23.07
N SER A 515 2.95 12.15 -22.38
CA SER A 515 4.11 11.47 -22.95
C SER A 515 4.25 10.03 -22.42
N PHE A 516 4.86 9.16 -23.22
CA PHE A 516 5.40 7.87 -22.73
C PHE A 516 6.90 8.01 -22.50
N ILE A 517 7.41 7.48 -21.38
CA ILE A 517 8.83 7.49 -21.04
C ILE A 517 9.43 6.11 -21.36
N PRO A 518 10.39 6.00 -22.30
CA PRO A 518 11.00 4.72 -22.65
C PRO A 518 11.84 4.10 -21.54
N ALA A 519 11.59 2.83 -21.23
CA ALA A 519 12.35 2.08 -20.23
C ALA A 519 13.81 1.77 -20.65
N ASP A 520 14.18 2.04 -21.90
CA ASP A 520 15.55 1.89 -22.43
C ASP A 520 16.39 3.18 -22.36
N GLY A 521 15.82 4.27 -21.81
CA GLY A 521 16.52 5.56 -21.66
C GLY A 521 16.58 6.41 -22.93
N SER A 522 15.88 6.03 -24.01
CA SER A 522 15.68 6.90 -25.16
C SER A 522 14.73 8.09 -24.85
N PRO A 523 14.67 9.13 -25.71
CA PRO A 523 13.94 10.37 -25.40
C PRO A 523 12.43 10.20 -25.16
N GLU A 524 11.87 11.12 -24.38
CA GLU A 524 10.44 11.23 -24.09
C GLU A 524 9.57 11.23 -25.37
N LEU A 525 8.66 10.26 -25.49
CA LEU A 525 7.72 10.16 -26.60
C LEU A 525 6.51 11.04 -26.31
N LYS A 526 6.57 12.30 -26.74
CA LYS A 526 5.49 13.28 -26.64
C LYS A 526 4.34 12.94 -27.59
N VAL A 527 3.20 12.56 -27.04
CA VAL A 527 2.02 12.12 -27.82
C VAL A 527 0.86 13.14 -27.80
N PHE A 528 0.86 14.04 -26.83
CA PHE A 528 -0.03 15.19 -26.73
C PHE A 528 0.76 16.36 -26.13
N VAL A 529 0.71 17.54 -26.74
CA VAL A 529 1.57 18.68 -26.41
C VAL A 529 0.73 19.96 -26.43
N ASP A 530 0.75 20.72 -25.34
CA ASP A 530 0.13 22.04 -25.23
C ASP A 530 -1.32 22.08 -25.74
N GLY A 531 -2.11 21.06 -25.37
CA GLY A 531 -3.52 20.91 -25.77
C GLY A 531 -3.77 20.31 -27.15
N GLU A 532 -2.74 20.07 -27.96
CA GLU A 532 -2.85 19.54 -29.32
C GLU A 532 -2.23 18.12 -29.49
N PRO A 533 -2.66 17.34 -30.50
CA PRO A 533 -2.03 16.05 -30.82
C PRO A 533 -0.54 16.22 -31.17
N GLY A 534 0.32 15.42 -30.55
CA GLY A 534 1.75 15.38 -30.88
C GLY A 534 2.02 14.71 -32.24
N ASN A 535 3.24 14.85 -32.75
CA ASN A 535 3.71 14.08 -33.90
C ASN A 535 4.06 12.64 -33.45
N VAL A 536 3.04 11.79 -33.31
CA VAL A 536 3.16 10.43 -32.75
C VAL A 536 3.92 9.49 -33.71
N ASP A 537 5.07 9.00 -33.27
CA ASP A 537 5.69 7.81 -33.86
C ASP A 537 5.01 6.55 -33.26
N GLU A 538 3.94 6.10 -33.92
CA GLU A 538 3.15 4.94 -33.50
C GLU A 538 3.98 3.64 -33.44
N ALA A 539 4.95 3.48 -34.34
CA ALA A 539 5.82 2.30 -34.36
C ALA A 539 6.72 2.29 -33.11
N ARG A 540 7.35 3.42 -32.80
CA ARG A 540 8.19 3.57 -31.61
C ARG A 540 7.39 3.52 -30.31
N CYS A 541 6.16 4.03 -30.30
CA CYS A 541 5.27 3.88 -29.14
C CYS A 541 4.88 2.41 -28.92
N ALA A 542 4.57 1.65 -29.98
CA ALA A 542 4.27 0.22 -29.88
C ALA A 542 5.47 -0.62 -29.39
N GLU A 543 6.70 -0.23 -29.73
CA GLU A 543 7.93 -0.82 -29.15
C GLU A 543 8.03 -0.56 -27.65
N VAL A 544 7.91 0.70 -27.20
CA VAL A 544 7.95 1.05 -25.77
C VAL A 544 6.85 0.33 -24.99
N LEU A 545 5.63 0.29 -25.54
CA LEU A 545 4.49 -0.43 -24.97
C LEU A 545 4.61 -1.97 -25.11
N ALA A 546 5.66 -2.52 -25.73
CA ALA A 546 5.96 -3.95 -25.67
C ALA A 546 6.62 -4.36 -24.35
N HIS A 547 7.38 -3.47 -23.70
CA HIS A 547 8.06 -3.74 -22.42
C HIS A 547 7.09 -4.05 -21.28
N GLU A 548 7.52 -4.82 -20.27
CA GLU A 548 6.72 -5.06 -19.05
C GLU A 548 6.51 -3.76 -18.28
N ASP A 549 7.57 -2.95 -18.18
CA ASP A 549 7.58 -1.64 -17.53
C ASP A 549 7.19 -0.53 -18.51
N ILE A 550 6.17 0.23 -18.15
CA ILE A 550 5.67 1.40 -18.89
C ILE A 550 5.58 2.57 -17.92
N GLU A 551 6.00 3.76 -18.37
CA GLU A 551 5.71 5.00 -17.64
C GLU A 551 4.95 5.99 -18.53
N VAL A 552 3.82 6.46 -17.99
CA VAL A 552 3.00 7.55 -18.53
C VAL A 552 3.31 8.80 -17.74
N LEU A 553 3.79 9.84 -18.42
CA LEU A 553 4.01 11.16 -17.85
C LEU A 553 2.91 12.12 -18.31
N VAL A 554 2.23 12.75 -17.37
CA VAL A 554 1.26 13.82 -17.60
C VAL A 554 1.79 15.09 -16.94
N ARG A 555 1.82 16.20 -17.67
CA ARG A 555 2.08 17.53 -17.10
C ARG A 555 0.83 18.39 -17.29
N LEU A 556 0.37 19.04 -16.23
CA LEU A 556 -0.87 19.83 -16.23
C LEU A 556 -0.65 21.34 -16.42
N GLY A 557 0.59 21.80 -16.63
CA GLY A 557 0.93 23.18 -16.97
C GLY A 557 0.76 24.22 -15.85
N ALA A 558 0.44 23.81 -14.62
CA ALA A 558 0.21 24.71 -13.50
C ALA A 558 1.53 25.10 -12.78
N PRO A 559 1.76 26.40 -12.52
CA PRO A 559 3.06 26.92 -12.07
C PRO A 559 3.48 26.50 -10.65
N GLN A 560 2.56 25.97 -9.84
CA GLN A 560 2.83 25.45 -8.49
C GLN A 560 3.68 24.16 -8.52
N ASN A 561 3.77 23.49 -9.66
CA ASN A 561 4.55 22.27 -9.92
C ASN A 561 4.45 21.20 -8.82
N LYS A 562 3.22 20.90 -8.39
CA LYS A 562 2.96 19.73 -7.56
C LYS A 562 3.05 18.47 -8.40
N LYS A 563 3.49 17.37 -7.77
CA LYS A 563 3.76 16.12 -8.47
C LYS A 563 3.44 14.89 -7.64
N THR A 564 3.11 13.80 -8.31
CA THR A 564 2.88 12.51 -7.68
C THR A 564 3.29 11.35 -8.58
N MET A 565 3.45 10.18 -7.98
CA MET A 565 3.53 8.90 -8.69
C MET A 565 2.42 7.99 -8.18
N TYR A 566 1.83 7.25 -9.12
CA TYR A 566 0.80 6.25 -8.86
C TYR A 566 1.11 5.02 -9.71
N TRP A 567 0.94 3.81 -9.18
CA TRP A 567 1.28 2.57 -9.88
C TRP A 567 0.05 1.71 -10.15
N THR A 568 -0.05 1.17 -11.37
CA THR A 568 -1.15 0.30 -11.79
C THR A 568 -0.63 -0.78 -12.73
N CYS A 569 -1.51 -1.71 -13.10
CA CYS A 569 -1.27 -2.70 -14.14
C CYS A 569 -2.17 -2.44 -15.36
N ASP A 570 -2.02 -3.25 -16.39
CA ASP A 570 -2.96 -3.40 -17.49
C ASP A 570 -4.26 -4.13 -17.08
N TYR A 571 -5.21 -4.26 -18.00
CA TYR A 571 -6.35 -5.18 -17.90
C TYR A 571 -6.28 -6.21 -19.03
N SER A 572 -5.93 -7.44 -18.69
CA SER A 572 -5.86 -8.57 -19.61
C SER A 572 -7.13 -9.43 -19.55
N HIS A 573 -7.25 -10.39 -20.48
CA HIS A 573 -8.30 -11.41 -20.40
C HIS A 573 -8.21 -12.28 -19.13
N GLU A 574 -7.01 -12.49 -18.60
CA GLU A 574 -6.78 -13.37 -17.44
C GLU A 574 -7.36 -12.78 -16.14
N TYR A 575 -7.37 -11.45 -16.00
CA TYR A 575 -8.07 -10.77 -14.89
C TYR A 575 -9.55 -11.17 -14.83
N ILE A 576 -10.21 -11.21 -16.00
CA ILE A 576 -11.62 -11.58 -16.15
C ILE A 576 -11.80 -13.08 -15.86
N THR A 577 -10.93 -13.95 -16.37
CA THR A 577 -10.96 -15.40 -16.08
C THR A 577 -10.88 -15.66 -14.57
N ILE A 578 -9.86 -15.11 -13.90
CA ILE A 578 -9.64 -15.30 -12.46
C ILE A 578 -10.85 -14.87 -11.63
N ASN A 579 -11.45 -13.71 -11.96
CA ASN A 579 -12.54 -13.14 -11.16
C ASN A 579 -13.92 -13.72 -11.50
N ALA A 580 -14.14 -14.21 -12.73
CA ALA A 580 -15.34 -14.98 -13.07
C ALA A 580 -15.32 -16.36 -12.38
N ASP A 581 -14.18 -17.05 -12.37
CA ASP A 581 -14.06 -18.42 -11.87
C ASP A 581 -13.64 -18.51 -10.38
N TYR A 582 -13.42 -17.39 -9.67
CA TYR A 582 -12.99 -17.31 -8.26
C TYR A 582 -13.81 -18.20 -7.29
N ARG A 583 -15.10 -18.43 -7.61
CA ARG A 583 -16.04 -19.28 -6.85
C ARG A 583 -16.69 -20.38 -7.70
N SER A 584 -16.05 -20.80 -8.81
CA SER A 584 -16.56 -21.88 -9.67
C SER A 584 -16.35 -23.28 -9.10
#